data_AF-S9YVG4-F1
#
_entry.id   AF-S9YVG4-F1
#
_cell.length_a   1.000
_cell.length_b   1.000
_cell.length_c   1.000
_cell.angle_alpha   90.00
_cell.angle_beta   90.00
_cell.angle_gamma   90.00
#
_symmetry.space_group_name_H-M   'P 1'
#
loop_
_entity.id
_entity.type
_entity.pdbx_description
1 polymer ?
#
loop_
_entity_poly.entity_id
_entity_poly.type
_entity_poly.pdbx_seq_one_letter_code
_entity_poly.pdbx_strand_id
1 'polypeptide(L)'
;MAIFSVYVVNKAGGLIYQLDSYAPRAEAEKTFSYPLDLLLKLHDERVLVAFGQRDGIRVGHAVLAINGVDVNGKYTADGKEVLEYLGNPANYPVSIRFGRPRLTSNEKLMLASMFHSLFAIGSQLSPEQGSSGIEMLETDTFKLHCFQTLTGIKFVVLADPRQAGIDSLLRKIYEIYSDFALKNPFYSLEMPIRCELFDQNLKLALEVAEKAGTFGPGS
;
A
#
# COMPACT_ATOMS: atom_id res chain seq x y z
N MET A 1 3.36 12.99 5.36
CA MET A 1 2.46 12.13 6.13
C MET A 1 3.26 10.93 6.60
N ALA A 2 3.26 10.68 7.91
CA ALA A 2 4.03 9.57 8.51
C ALA A 2 3.21 8.28 8.60
N ILE A 3 1.88 8.38 8.50
CA ILE A 3 0.99 7.23 8.34
C ILE A 3 0.77 7.05 6.84
N PHE A 4 0.98 5.84 6.34
CA PHE A 4 0.91 5.51 4.91
C PHE A 4 -0.47 5.00 4.52
N SER A 5 -1.08 4.13 5.31
CA SER A 5 -2.41 3.58 4.99
C SER A 5 -3.04 2.84 6.16
N VAL A 6 -4.36 2.68 6.08
CA VAL A 6 -5.19 1.95 7.04
C VAL A 6 -5.98 0.88 6.30
N TYR A 7 -6.02 -0.33 6.86
CA TYR A 7 -6.82 -1.45 6.37
C TYR A 7 -7.69 -1.99 7.50
N VAL A 8 -8.94 -2.32 7.18
CA VAL A 8 -9.85 -3.04 8.08
C VAL A 8 -10.21 -4.36 7.44
N VAL A 9 -9.81 -5.45 8.10
CA VAL A 9 -9.97 -6.81 7.61
C VAL A 9 -10.95 -7.56 8.51
N ASN A 10 -11.94 -8.22 7.91
CA ASN A 10 -12.93 -8.99 8.65
C ASN A 10 -12.34 -10.32 9.17
N LYS A 11 -13.17 -11.06 9.92
CA LYS A 11 -12.79 -12.36 10.48
C LYS A 11 -12.45 -13.40 9.41
N ALA A 12 -12.97 -13.30 8.20
CA ALA A 12 -12.70 -14.21 7.09
C ALA A 12 -11.48 -13.80 6.24
N GLY A 13 -10.80 -12.69 6.57
CA GLY A 13 -9.68 -12.18 5.77
C GLY A 13 -10.08 -11.25 4.64
N GLY A 14 -11.37 -10.94 4.49
CA GLY A 14 -11.89 -9.99 3.53
C GLY A 14 -11.62 -8.54 3.95
N LEU A 15 -11.15 -7.72 3.01
CA LEU A 15 -10.94 -6.29 3.22
C LEU A 15 -12.29 -5.55 3.16
N ILE A 16 -12.69 -4.93 4.26
CA ILE A 16 -13.97 -4.21 4.38
C ILE A 16 -13.80 -2.69 4.40
N TYR A 17 -12.60 -2.17 4.64
CA TYR A 17 -12.29 -0.76 4.46
C TYR A 17 -10.80 -0.56 4.20
N GLN A 18 -10.46 0.43 3.38
CA GLN A 18 -9.08 0.79 3.12
C GLN A 18 -8.95 2.29 2.84
N LEU A 19 -7.88 2.91 3.34
CA LEU A 19 -7.55 4.31 3.09
C LEU A 19 -6.04 4.47 2.92
N ASP A 20 -5.62 5.12 1.83
CA ASP A 20 -4.23 5.51 1.64
C ASP A 20 -4.06 6.97 2.06
N SER A 21 -3.07 7.24 2.92
CA SER A 21 -2.60 8.57 3.22
C SER A 21 -1.42 8.88 2.31
N TYR A 22 -1.47 10.01 1.61
CA TYR A 22 -0.56 10.33 0.51
C TYR A 22 0.92 10.16 0.88
N ALA A 23 1.57 9.18 0.25
CA ALA A 23 3.03 9.01 0.28
C ALA A 23 3.64 9.74 -0.94
N PRO A 24 4.54 10.73 -0.74
CA PRO A 24 5.25 11.35 -1.85
C PRO A 24 6.05 10.29 -2.61
N ARG A 25 5.87 10.23 -3.93
CA ARG A 25 6.48 9.21 -4.77
C ARG A 25 7.73 9.77 -5.40
N ALA A 26 8.82 9.02 -5.27
CA ALA A 26 9.98 9.25 -6.11
C ALA A 26 9.63 8.80 -7.53
N GLU A 27 9.18 9.75 -8.34
CA GLU A 27 9.06 9.59 -9.79
C GLU A 27 10.33 10.14 -10.43
N ALA A 28 10.88 9.40 -11.39
CA ALA A 28 12.07 9.78 -12.12
C ALA A 28 11.74 9.80 -13.61
N GLU A 29 11.89 10.96 -14.25
CA GLU A 29 11.72 11.11 -15.69
C GLU A 29 13.08 11.36 -16.34
N LYS A 30 13.37 10.61 -17.40
CA LYS A 30 14.64 10.72 -18.12
C LYS A 30 14.47 10.42 -19.59
N THR A 31 15.27 11.10 -20.41
CA THR A 31 15.38 10.82 -21.85
C THR A 31 16.47 9.78 -22.11
N PHE A 32 16.14 8.78 -22.94
CA PHE A 32 17.01 7.67 -23.30
C PHE A 32 17.30 7.67 -24.80
N SER A 33 18.47 7.12 -25.13
CA SER A 33 18.87 6.76 -26.50
C SER A 33 18.78 5.24 -26.67
N TYR A 34 18.85 4.75 -27.91
CA TYR A 34 18.86 3.31 -28.17
C TYR A 34 20.29 2.74 -28.08
N PRO A 35 20.50 1.55 -27.50
CA PRO A 35 19.54 0.77 -26.71
C PRO A 35 19.36 1.34 -25.29
N LEU A 36 18.28 0.95 -24.60
CA LEU A 36 18.09 1.30 -23.19
C LEU A 36 19.22 0.74 -22.32
N ASP A 37 19.64 1.53 -21.33
CA ASP A 37 20.58 1.12 -20.27
C ASP A 37 19.88 0.36 -19.11
N LEU A 38 18.57 0.11 -19.25
CA LEU A 38 17.73 -0.60 -18.29
C LEU A 38 17.10 -1.84 -18.93
N LEU A 39 17.02 -2.94 -18.18
CA LEU A 39 16.31 -4.13 -18.61
C LEU A 39 14.87 -4.04 -18.10
N LEU A 40 13.91 -4.00 -19.03
CA LEU A 40 12.48 -3.97 -18.73
C LEU A 40 11.85 -5.36 -18.89
N LYS A 41 10.87 -5.69 -18.05
CA LYS A 41 10.08 -6.93 -18.16
C LYS A 41 8.60 -6.64 -17.96
N LEU A 42 7.75 -7.44 -18.59
CA LEU A 42 6.32 -7.46 -18.30
C LEU A 42 6.05 -8.27 -17.03
N HIS A 43 5.28 -7.72 -16.10
CA HIS A 43 4.84 -8.37 -14.87
C HIS A 43 3.49 -7.81 -14.45
N ASP A 44 2.48 -8.68 -14.24
CA ASP A 44 1.11 -8.29 -13.85
C ASP A 44 0.56 -7.11 -14.67
N GLU A 45 0.59 -7.23 -16.00
CA GLU A 45 0.09 -6.20 -16.94
C GLU A 45 0.82 -4.84 -16.85
N ARG A 46 2.02 -4.79 -16.24
CA ARG A 46 2.85 -3.59 -16.12
C ARG A 46 4.26 -3.85 -16.61
N VAL A 47 4.87 -2.85 -17.23
CA VAL A 47 6.29 -2.92 -17.63
C VAL A 47 7.15 -2.39 -16.48
N LEU A 48 7.95 -3.27 -15.88
CA LEU A 48 8.79 -2.99 -14.73
C LEU A 48 10.28 -3.02 -15.08
N VAL A 49 11.08 -2.23 -14.38
CA VAL A 49 12.54 -2.33 -14.40
C VAL A 49 12.96 -3.62 -13.70
N ALA A 50 13.47 -4.57 -14.46
CA ALA A 50 14.00 -5.84 -13.98
C ALA A 50 15.46 -5.73 -13.53
N PHE A 51 16.27 -4.94 -14.24
CA PHE A 51 17.68 -4.73 -13.93
C PHE A 51 18.15 -3.33 -14.36
N GLY A 52 19.15 -2.81 -13.65
CA GLY A 52 19.68 -1.46 -13.83
C GLY A 52 19.06 -0.45 -12.85
N GLN A 53 19.89 0.42 -12.28
CA GLN A 53 19.49 1.52 -11.41
C GLN A 53 20.32 2.75 -11.72
N ARG A 54 19.67 3.88 -11.98
CA ARG A 54 20.33 5.13 -12.33
C ARG A 54 19.39 6.31 -12.20
N ASP A 55 19.91 7.48 -11.83
CA ASP A 55 19.19 8.76 -11.86
C ASP A 55 17.81 8.72 -11.17
N GLY A 56 17.73 8.00 -10.03
CA GLY A 56 16.49 7.83 -9.25
C GLY A 56 15.60 6.66 -9.68
N ILE A 57 15.89 6.00 -10.80
CA ILE A 57 15.19 4.80 -11.27
C ILE A 57 15.73 3.58 -10.53
N ARG A 58 14.82 2.76 -10.00
CA ARG A 58 15.16 1.55 -9.22
C ARG A 58 14.48 0.32 -9.81
N VAL A 59 15.04 -0.86 -9.51
CA VAL A 59 14.41 -2.14 -9.81
C VAL A 59 13.03 -2.19 -9.16
N GLY A 60 12.04 -2.70 -9.91
CA GLY A 60 10.64 -2.73 -9.50
C GLY A 60 9.85 -1.45 -9.77
N HIS A 61 10.49 -0.36 -10.24
CA HIS A 61 9.74 0.78 -10.78
C HIS A 61 9.02 0.37 -12.06
N ALA A 62 7.79 0.85 -12.22
CA ALA A 62 6.99 0.69 -13.42
C ALA A 62 7.21 1.88 -14.37
N VAL A 63 7.06 1.64 -15.67
CA VAL A 63 6.85 2.70 -16.66
C VAL A 63 5.49 3.33 -16.39
N LEU A 64 5.47 4.63 -16.15
CA LEU A 64 4.26 5.41 -15.88
C LEU A 64 3.85 6.25 -17.09
N ALA A 65 4.82 6.81 -17.81
CA ALA A 65 4.58 7.62 -18.99
C ALA A 65 5.73 7.50 -19.99
N ILE A 66 5.41 7.70 -21.27
CA ILE A 66 6.36 7.78 -22.39
C ILE A 66 6.11 9.09 -23.13
N ASN A 67 7.15 9.90 -23.33
CA ASN A 67 7.09 11.22 -23.96
C ASN A 67 6.04 12.14 -23.34
N GLY A 68 5.91 12.09 -22.01
CA GLY A 68 4.93 12.87 -21.25
C GLY A 68 3.50 12.33 -21.29
N VAL A 69 3.24 11.25 -22.02
CA VAL A 69 1.91 10.62 -22.11
C VAL A 69 1.86 9.37 -21.24
N ASP A 70 0.87 9.30 -20.34
CA ASP A 70 0.71 8.17 -19.43
C ASP A 70 0.46 6.85 -20.20
N VAL A 71 1.09 5.78 -19.73
CA VAL A 71 0.87 4.43 -20.28
C VAL A 71 -0.33 3.77 -19.62
N ASN A 72 -1.03 2.92 -20.38
CA ASN A 72 -2.13 2.12 -19.87
C ASN A 72 -1.66 0.68 -19.65
N GLY A 73 -1.12 0.41 -18.46
CA GLY A 73 -0.58 -0.90 -18.10
C GLY A 73 0.64 -1.26 -18.95
N LYS A 74 0.46 -2.20 -19.88
CA LYS A 74 1.51 -2.63 -20.83
C LYS A 74 1.43 -1.97 -22.20
N TYR A 75 0.44 -1.11 -22.42
CA TYR A 75 0.21 -0.43 -23.69
C TYR A 75 0.53 1.06 -23.60
N THR A 76 1.03 1.64 -24.70
CA THR A 76 1.11 3.10 -24.88
C THR A 76 -0.31 3.67 -25.03
N ALA A 77 -0.45 5.00 -24.96
CA ALA A 77 -1.73 5.66 -25.23
C ALA A 77 -2.27 5.36 -26.64
N ASP A 78 -1.39 5.07 -27.60
CA ASP A 78 -1.74 4.70 -28.98
C ASP A 78 -2.10 3.20 -29.13
N GLY A 79 -2.14 2.44 -28.04
CA GLY A 79 -2.51 1.02 -28.03
C GLY A 79 -1.40 0.05 -28.48
N LYS A 80 -0.18 0.52 -28.70
CA LYS A 80 0.97 -0.34 -29.00
C LYS A 80 1.55 -0.91 -27.71
N GLU A 81 2.13 -2.10 -27.75
CA GLU A 81 2.82 -2.63 -26.57
C GLU A 81 4.06 -1.79 -26.25
N VAL A 82 4.25 -1.46 -24.97
CA VAL A 82 5.36 -0.61 -24.50
C VAL A 82 6.71 -1.25 -24.84
N LEU A 83 6.85 -2.57 -24.66
CA LEU A 83 8.09 -3.28 -24.96
C LEU A 83 8.39 -3.29 -26.47
N GLU A 84 7.38 -3.43 -27.32
CA GLU A 84 7.55 -3.34 -28.78
C GLU A 84 7.92 -1.91 -29.21
N TYR A 85 7.26 -0.90 -28.63
CA TYR A 85 7.56 0.51 -28.89
C TYR A 85 9.02 0.85 -28.51
N LEU A 86 9.47 0.41 -27.34
CA LEU A 86 10.84 0.64 -26.86
C LEU A 86 11.88 -0.25 -27.56
N GLY A 87 11.46 -1.36 -28.19
CA GLY A 87 12.33 -2.21 -29.00
C GLY A 87 12.69 -1.61 -30.37
N ASN A 88 11.91 -0.65 -30.87
CA ASN A 88 12.14 -0.02 -32.17
C ASN A 88 13.10 1.19 -32.06
N PRO A 89 14.29 1.16 -32.68
CA PRO A 89 15.27 2.25 -32.61
C PRO A 89 14.77 3.56 -33.24
N ALA A 90 13.80 3.53 -34.15
CA ALA A 90 13.24 4.73 -34.79
C ALA A 90 12.43 5.61 -33.83
N ASN A 91 12.02 5.09 -32.66
CA ASN A 91 11.25 5.82 -31.66
C ASN A 91 12.14 6.63 -30.69
N TYR A 92 13.46 6.56 -30.85
CA TYR A 92 14.42 7.25 -30.00
C TYR A 92 14.86 8.59 -30.61
N PRO A 93 15.19 9.60 -29.80
CA PRO A 93 15.22 9.60 -28.33
C PRO A 93 13.83 9.58 -27.69
N VAL A 94 13.70 8.93 -26.53
CA VAL A 94 12.41 8.73 -25.83
C VAL A 94 12.51 9.19 -24.38
N SER A 95 11.56 10.00 -23.90
CA SER A 95 11.41 10.32 -22.46
C SER A 95 10.59 9.23 -21.80
N ILE A 96 11.04 8.69 -20.68
CA ILE A 96 10.31 7.68 -19.91
C ILE A 96 10.24 8.13 -18.45
N ARG A 97 9.03 8.15 -17.89
CA ARG A 97 8.78 8.38 -16.47
C ARG A 97 8.60 7.05 -15.75
N PHE A 98 9.40 6.84 -14.72
CA PHE A 98 9.38 5.65 -13.87
C PHE A 98 8.92 6.00 -12.46
N GLY A 99 8.25 5.07 -11.79
CA GLY A 99 7.94 5.22 -10.37
C GLY A 99 7.38 3.93 -9.75
N ARG A 100 7.15 3.96 -8.44
CA ARG A 100 6.53 2.82 -7.75
C ARG A 100 5.09 2.61 -8.25
N PRO A 101 4.72 1.40 -8.70
CA PRO A 101 3.37 1.14 -9.19
C PRO A 101 2.32 1.30 -8.07
N ARG A 102 1.09 1.66 -8.47
CA ARG A 102 -0.06 1.73 -7.54
C ARG A 102 -0.62 0.34 -7.28
N LEU A 103 -0.89 0.01 -6.03
CA LEU A 103 -1.69 -1.17 -5.74
C LEU A 103 -3.11 -0.97 -6.29
N THR A 104 -3.55 -1.91 -7.12
CA THR A 104 -4.94 -2.06 -7.57
C THR A 104 -5.83 -2.53 -6.43
N SER A 105 -7.15 -2.36 -6.58
CA SER A 105 -8.10 -2.88 -5.60
C SER A 105 -7.93 -4.37 -5.35
N ASN A 106 -7.70 -5.17 -6.39
CA ASN A 106 -7.51 -6.62 -6.28
C ASN A 106 -6.21 -6.98 -5.55
N GLU A 107 -5.11 -6.28 -5.83
CA GLU A 107 -3.85 -6.47 -5.10
C GLU A 107 -4.04 -6.17 -3.60
N LYS A 108 -4.83 -5.14 -3.26
CA LYS A 108 -5.15 -4.83 -1.85
C LYS A 108 -5.99 -5.92 -1.18
N LEU A 109 -7.00 -6.46 -1.87
CA LEU A 109 -7.79 -7.61 -1.37
C LEU A 109 -6.90 -8.83 -1.12
N MET A 110 -6.01 -9.12 -2.07
CA MET A 110 -5.05 -10.21 -1.96
C MET A 110 -4.11 -10.02 -0.78
N LEU A 111 -3.50 -8.84 -0.63
CA LEU A 111 -2.59 -8.53 0.48
C LEU A 111 -3.26 -8.64 1.85
N ALA A 112 -4.51 -8.17 1.97
CA ALA A 112 -5.29 -8.31 3.20
C ALA A 112 -5.53 -9.80 3.56
N SER A 113 -5.85 -10.62 2.55
CA SER A 113 -6.09 -12.06 2.72
C SER A 113 -4.79 -12.82 3.06
N MET A 114 -3.68 -12.42 2.44
CA MET A 114 -2.35 -12.95 2.77
C MET A 114 -1.97 -12.62 4.22
N PHE A 115 -2.17 -11.37 4.64
CA PHE A 115 -1.90 -10.96 6.02
C PHE A 115 -2.76 -11.73 7.02
N HIS A 116 -4.03 -11.99 6.70
CA HIS A 116 -4.90 -12.83 7.53
C HIS A 116 -4.30 -14.22 7.80
N SER A 117 -3.76 -14.86 6.76
CA SER A 117 -3.11 -16.17 6.87
C SER A 117 -1.80 -16.10 7.66
N LEU A 118 -0.96 -15.11 7.38
CA LEU A 118 0.30 -14.88 8.11
C LEU A 118 0.06 -14.62 9.60
N PHE A 119 -0.97 -13.86 9.94
CA PHE A 119 -1.38 -13.61 11.33
C PHE A 119 -1.67 -14.91 12.08
N ALA A 120 -2.44 -15.81 11.46
CA ALA A 120 -2.81 -17.10 12.07
C ALA A 120 -1.60 -18.04 12.18
N ILE A 121 -0.75 -18.09 11.14
CA ILE A 121 0.50 -18.87 11.16
C ILE A 121 1.42 -18.40 12.28
N GLY A 122 1.57 -17.08 12.47
CA GLY A 122 2.39 -16.50 13.53
C GLY A 122 1.92 -16.92 14.93
N SER A 123 0.61 -17.00 15.16
CA SER A 123 0.05 -17.51 16.42
C SER A 123 0.26 -19.01 16.58
N GLN A 124 0.03 -19.80 15.52
CA GLN A 124 0.13 -21.27 15.57
C GLN A 124 1.56 -21.77 15.72
N LEU A 125 2.54 -21.08 15.13
CA LEU A 125 3.96 -21.42 15.23
C LEU A 125 4.64 -20.77 16.45
N SER A 126 3.88 -20.08 17.30
CA SER A 126 4.45 -19.43 18.47
C SER A 126 5.00 -20.46 19.47
N PRO A 127 6.22 -20.25 20.00
CA PRO A 127 6.77 -21.11 21.05
C PRO A 127 6.12 -20.88 22.42
N GLU A 128 5.42 -19.76 22.60
CA GLU A 128 4.81 -19.35 23.87
C GLU A 128 3.30 -19.64 23.90
N GLN A 129 2.81 -20.13 25.04
CA GLN A 129 1.38 -20.39 25.24
C GLN A 129 0.60 -19.08 25.36
N GLY A 130 -0.62 -19.04 24.81
CA GLY A 130 -1.45 -17.84 24.86
C GLY A 130 -0.98 -16.70 23.95
N SER A 131 -0.07 -16.98 23.01
CA SER A 131 0.39 -16.02 22.02
C SER A 131 -0.75 -15.55 21.11
N SER A 132 -0.82 -14.24 20.90
CA SER A 132 -1.62 -13.64 19.84
C SER A 132 -1.01 -13.92 18.45
N GLY A 133 -1.65 -13.43 17.39
CA GLY A 133 -1.05 -13.38 16.06
C GLY A 133 -0.09 -12.20 15.90
N ILE A 134 0.23 -11.86 14.66
CA ILE A 134 1.15 -10.75 14.37
C ILE A 134 0.53 -9.42 14.78
N GLU A 135 1.06 -8.79 15.83
CA GLU A 135 0.68 -7.44 16.28
C GLU A 135 1.53 -6.34 15.65
N MET A 136 2.78 -6.65 15.29
CA MET A 136 3.71 -5.71 14.68
C MET A 136 4.64 -6.41 13.69
N LEU A 137 4.84 -5.83 12.52
CA LEU A 137 5.80 -6.25 11.50
C LEU A 137 6.62 -5.04 11.06
N GLU A 138 7.92 -5.09 11.27
CA GLU A 138 8.85 -4.00 10.98
C GLU A 138 9.66 -4.28 9.71
N THR A 139 9.84 -3.23 8.91
CA THR A 139 10.75 -3.18 7.76
C THR A 139 11.62 -1.93 7.84
N ASP A 140 12.59 -1.81 6.94
CA ASP A 140 13.44 -0.62 6.79
C ASP A 140 12.66 0.64 6.36
N THR A 141 11.51 0.48 5.70
CA THR A 141 10.74 1.60 5.11
C THR A 141 9.40 1.86 5.77
N PHE A 142 8.81 0.86 6.42
CA PHE A 142 7.53 0.98 7.12
C PHE A 142 7.43 0.01 8.29
N LYS A 143 6.52 0.32 9.22
CA LYS A 143 6.07 -0.58 10.28
C LYS A 143 4.57 -0.79 10.14
N LEU A 144 4.16 -2.06 10.17
CA LEU A 144 2.78 -2.49 10.16
C LEU A 144 2.38 -2.80 11.60
N HIS A 145 1.32 -2.16 12.08
CA HIS A 145 0.71 -2.46 13.37
C HIS A 145 -0.67 -3.07 13.16
N CYS A 146 -1.01 -4.10 13.93
CA CYS A 146 -2.28 -4.81 13.84
C CYS A 146 -2.92 -4.96 15.22
N PHE A 147 -4.18 -4.55 15.32
CA PHE A 147 -5.03 -4.78 16.49
C PHE A 147 -6.21 -5.68 16.09
N GLN A 148 -6.36 -6.83 16.77
CA GLN A 148 -7.49 -7.74 16.58
C GLN A 148 -8.52 -7.59 17.69
N THR A 149 -9.80 -7.45 17.33
CA THR A 149 -10.91 -7.45 18.28
C THR A 149 -11.27 -8.85 18.75
N LEU A 150 -12.02 -8.94 19.85
CA LEU A 150 -12.60 -10.22 20.33
C LEU A 150 -13.50 -10.91 19.29
N THR A 151 -14.13 -10.13 18.41
CA THR A 151 -14.97 -10.65 17.31
C THR A 151 -14.15 -11.06 16.07
N GLY A 152 -12.84 -10.84 16.08
CA GLY A 152 -11.91 -11.27 15.02
C GLY A 152 -11.68 -10.26 13.90
N ILE A 153 -12.20 -9.03 14.02
CA ILE A 153 -11.91 -7.91 13.10
C ILE A 153 -10.49 -7.41 13.36
N LYS A 154 -9.74 -7.12 12.30
CA LYS A 154 -8.37 -6.62 12.39
C LYS A 154 -8.28 -5.20 11.84
N PHE A 155 -7.71 -4.31 12.63
CA PHE A 155 -7.32 -2.98 12.20
C PHE A 155 -5.82 -2.96 11.97
N VAL A 156 -5.42 -2.64 10.74
CA VAL A 156 -4.02 -2.64 10.33
C VAL A 156 -3.64 -1.24 9.89
N VAL A 157 -2.55 -0.72 10.44
CA VAL A 157 -2.00 0.60 10.11
C VAL A 157 -0.56 0.43 9.64
N LEU A 158 -0.26 1.00 8.47
CA LEU A 158 1.09 1.12 7.92
C LEU A 158 1.60 2.54 8.17
N ALA A 159 2.76 2.68 8.80
CA ALA A 159 3.37 3.97 9.10
C ALA A 159 4.90 3.94 8.95
N ASP A 160 5.54 5.10 9.00
CA ASP A 160 7.00 5.24 9.12
C ASP A 160 7.46 4.52 10.40
N PRO A 161 8.59 3.77 10.38
CA PRO A 161 9.06 3.03 11.55
C PRO A 161 9.26 3.87 12.82
N ARG A 162 9.46 5.19 12.66
CA ARG A 162 9.66 6.17 13.74
C ARG A 162 8.36 6.80 14.24
N GLN A 163 7.23 6.53 13.59
CA GLN A 163 5.94 7.07 14.00
C GLN A 163 5.53 6.46 15.34
N ALA A 164 5.25 7.32 16.32
CA ALA A 164 4.75 6.89 17.63
C ALA A 164 3.22 7.03 17.73
N GLY A 165 2.66 6.56 18.84
CA GLY A 165 1.23 6.73 19.15
C GLY A 165 0.28 5.86 18.31
N ILE A 166 0.80 4.86 17.58
CA ILE A 166 -0.03 3.99 16.74
C ILE A 166 -1.01 3.15 17.57
N ASP A 167 -0.66 2.73 18.80
CA ASP A 167 -1.58 1.97 19.65
C ASP A 167 -2.83 2.80 20.03
N SER A 168 -2.64 4.08 20.31
CA SER A 168 -3.75 5.01 20.59
C SER A 168 -4.62 5.21 19.35
N LEU A 169 -4.01 5.30 18.16
CA LEU A 169 -4.73 5.34 16.90
C LEU A 169 -5.54 4.07 16.67
N LEU A 170 -4.97 2.87 16.85
CA LEU A 170 -5.67 1.60 16.68
C LEU A 170 -6.88 1.48 17.62
N ARG A 171 -6.72 1.87 18.89
CA ARG A 171 -7.85 1.95 19.84
C ARG A 171 -8.91 2.94 19.37
N LYS A 172 -8.51 4.10 18.86
CA LYS A 172 -9.45 5.10 18.34
C LYS A 172 -10.22 4.61 17.12
N ILE A 173 -9.55 3.90 16.21
CA ILE A 173 -10.19 3.26 15.05
C ILE A 173 -11.22 2.23 15.51
N TYR A 174 -10.92 1.46 16.56
CA TYR A 174 -11.87 0.50 17.13
C TYR A 174 -13.11 1.17 17.73
N GLU A 175 -12.96 2.30 18.43
CA GLU A 175 -14.10 3.10 18.91
C GLU A 175 -14.97 3.58 17.75
N ILE A 176 -14.36 4.16 16.72
CA ILE A 176 -15.05 4.65 15.52
C ILE A 176 -15.77 3.50 14.81
N TYR A 177 -15.12 2.34 14.66
CA TYR A 177 -15.75 1.15 14.10
C TYR A 177 -16.96 0.69 14.92
N SER A 178 -16.84 0.69 16.24
CA SER A 178 -17.95 0.28 17.13
C SER A 178 -19.15 1.21 16.99
N ASP A 179 -18.92 2.52 16.84
CA ASP A 179 -19.98 3.50 16.67
C ASP A 179 -20.68 3.42 15.31
N PHE A 180 -19.96 3.16 14.22
CA PHE A 180 -20.54 3.26 12.88
C PHE A 180 -20.86 1.91 12.22
N ALA A 181 -20.16 0.84 12.58
CA ALA A 181 -20.42 -0.50 12.06
C ALA A 181 -21.43 -1.26 12.93
N LEU A 182 -21.31 -1.21 14.26
CA LEU A 182 -22.16 -2.01 15.16
C LEU A 182 -23.48 -1.33 15.53
N LYS A 183 -23.56 0.01 15.50
CA LYS A 183 -24.84 0.72 15.70
C LYS A 183 -25.74 0.68 14.47
N ASN A 184 -25.28 0.14 13.34
CA ASN A 184 -26.10 -0.07 12.17
C ASN A 184 -26.66 -1.51 12.17
N PRO A 185 -27.91 -1.73 12.59
CA PRO A 185 -28.48 -3.07 12.76
C PRO A 185 -28.64 -3.85 11.45
N PHE A 186 -28.49 -3.20 10.30
CA PHE A 186 -28.58 -3.82 8.97
C PHE A 186 -27.20 -4.02 8.32
N TYR A 187 -26.12 -3.72 9.03
CA TYR A 187 -24.78 -3.85 8.47
C TYR A 187 -24.31 -5.31 8.48
N SER A 188 -24.03 -5.84 7.29
CA SER A 188 -23.39 -7.15 7.14
C SER A 188 -21.88 -7.01 7.33
N LEU A 189 -21.31 -7.84 8.22
CA LEU A 189 -19.89 -7.84 8.57
C LEU A 189 -18.95 -8.20 7.40
N GLU A 190 -19.50 -8.78 6.33
CA GLU A 190 -18.74 -9.16 5.13
C GLU A 190 -18.75 -8.05 4.07
N MET A 191 -19.60 -7.03 4.23
CA MET A 191 -19.74 -5.94 3.27
C MET A 191 -18.78 -4.79 3.59
N PRO A 192 -18.33 -4.03 2.58
CA PRO A 192 -17.46 -2.90 2.81
C PRO A 192 -18.15 -1.80 3.64
N ILE A 193 -17.40 -1.17 4.54
CA ILE A 193 -17.85 -0.01 5.32
C ILE A 193 -17.96 1.18 4.36
N ARG A 194 -19.18 1.60 4.06
CA ARG A 194 -19.48 2.77 3.21
C ARG A 194 -20.02 3.97 3.98
N CYS A 195 -20.01 3.90 5.31
CA CYS A 195 -20.50 4.97 6.15
C CYS A 195 -19.58 6.20 6.04
N GLU A 196 -20.10 7.32 5.55
CA GLU A 196 -19.32 8.56 5.39
C GLU A 196 -18.82 9.10 6.75
N LEU A 197 -19.60 8.95 7.81
CA LEU A 197 -19.20 9.35 9.16
C LEU A 197 -18.00 8.53 9.66
N PHE A 198 -17.91 7.25 9.29
CA PHE A 198 -16.73 6.43 9.61
C PHE A 198 -15.49 7.01 8.91
N ASP A 199 -15.60 7.31 7.61
CA ASP A 199 -14.50 7.86 6.82
C ASP A 199 -14.02 9.23 7.35
N GLN A 200 -14.97 10.13 7.67
CA GLN A 200 -14.67 11.45 8.22
C GLN A 200 -13.98 11.36 9.59
N ASN A 201 -14.52 10.57 10.52
CA ASN A 201 -13.93 10.42 11.85
C ASN A 201 -12.58 9.72 11.81
N LEU A 202 -12.39 8.77 10.88
CA LEU A 202 -11.09 8.13 10.67
C LEU A 202 -10.04 9.14 10.18
N LYS A 203 -10.38 10.00 9.22
CA LYS A 203 -9.49 11.06 8.74
C LYS A 203 -9.08 12.01 9.86
N LEU A 204 -10.02 12.43 10.71
CA LEU A 204 -9.71 13.25 11.89
C LEU A 204 -8.79 12.53 12.88
N ALA A 205 -9.01 11.24 13.12
CA ALA A 205 -8.14 10.44 13.99
C ALA A 205 -6.71 10.31 13.41
N LEU A 206 -6.59 10.18 12.09
CA LEU A 206 -5.30 10.16 11.41
C LEU A 206 -4.57 11.50 11.55
N GLU A 207 -5.26 12.63 11.36
CA GLU A 207 -4.66 13.97 11.55
C GLU A 207 -4.14 14.19 12.98
N VAL A 208 -4.83 13.66 13.98
CA VAL A 208 -4.37 13.71 15.38
C VAL A 208 -3.14 12.83 15.57
N ALA A 209 -3.14 11.62 15.01
CA ALA A 209 -2.02 10.69 15.13
C ALA A 209 -0.78 11.21 14.39
N GLU A 210 -0.91 11.92 13.28
CA GLU A 210 0.22 12.57 12.61
C GLU A 210 0.92 13.61 13.49
N LYS A 211 0.18 14.28 14.38
CA LYS A 211 0.72 15.25 15.34
C LYS A 211 1.41 14.60 16.54
N ALA A 212 1.25 13.29 16.73
CA ALA A 212 1.88 12.56 17.83
C ALA A 212 3.42 12.47 17.70
N GLY A 213 3.99 12.92 16.59
CA GLY A 213 5.44 13.08 16.40
C GLY A 213 6.17 11.81 16.00
N THR A 214 7.37 12.00 15.45
CA THR A 214 8.36 10.93 15.24
C THR A 214 9.38 11.01 16.37
N PHE A 215 9.28 10.13 17.36
CA PHE A 215 10.28 10.06 18.43
C PHE A 215 11.40 9.12 17.97
N GLY A 216 12.54 9.69 17.58
CA GLY A 216 13.76 8.96 17.25
C GLY A 216 14.94 9.52 18.05
N PRO A 217 16.04 8.76 18.22
CA PRO A 217 17.17 9.15 19.06
C PRO A 217 17.81 10.42 18.46
N GLY A 218 17.60 11.54 19.13
CA GLY A 218 17.90 12.88 18.61
C GLY A 218 17.10 14.01 19.27
N SER A 219 16.09 13.67 20.09
CA SER A 219 15.56 14.52 21.17
C SER A 219 16.26 14.24 22.50
#